data_AF-A0A1H5PZD2-F1
#
_entry.id   AF-A0A1H5PZD2-F1
#
_cell.length_a   1.000
_cell.length_b   1.000
_cell.length_c   1.000
_cell.angle_alpha   90.00
_cell.angle_beta   90.00
_cell.angle_gamma   90.00
#
_symmetry.space_group_name_H-M   'P 1'
#
loop_
_entity.id
_entity.type
_entity.pdbx_description
1 polymer ?
#
loop_
_entity_poly.entity_id
_entity_poly.type
_entity_poly.pdbx_seq_one_letter_code
_entity_poly.pdbx_strand_id
1 'polypeptide(L)'
;MTSTRSYAPDSPLAVLLALATDTVGPDETEQREDAETAAAHHVYNAYAHTLASVVDACDWQGYPSVTVDGGRRLEPSAVAWLDGGAWLHHTLRISEADGATDALTLVVPCTCGRGYVDILLDTEDALIEILTELAPTHGRSPHITDAAVDCHSIRTAPALYRLTS
;
A
#
# COMPACT_ATOMS: atom_id res chain seq x y z
N MET A 1 -44.46 19.18 2.42
CA MET A 1 -44.86 17.89 3.02
C MET A 1 -44.44 16.79 2.06
N THR A 2 -43.29 16.18 2.27
CA THR A 2 -42.78 15.11 1.40
C THR A 2 -43.32 13.80 1.92
N SER A 3 -44.21 13.17 1.17
CA SER A 3 -44.80 11.87 1.53
C SER A 3 -43.75 10.79 1.30
N THR A 4 -43.22 10.20 2.36
CA THR A 4 -42.28 9.08 2.29
C THR A 4 -43.04 7.87 1.74
N ARG A 5 -42.80 7.51 0.48
CA ARG A 5 -43.44 6.35 -0.16
C ARG A 5 -42.88 5.09 0.50
N SER A 6 -43.68 4.41 1.32
CA SER A 6 -43.29 3.15 1.96
C SER A 6 -43.08 2.07 0.91
N TYR A 7 -42.00 1.31 1.03
CA TYR A 7 -41.75 0.12 0.20
C TYR A 7 -42.51 -1.10 0.74
N ALA A 8 -42.82 -2.05 -0.14
CA ALA A 8 -43.42 -3.31 0.27
C ALA A 8 -42.38 -4.16 1.03
N PRO A 9 -42.78 -4.92 2.08
CA PRO A 9 -41.86 -5.67 2.93
C PRO A 9 -41.05 -6.76 2.21
N ASP A 10 -41.54 -7.27 1.07
CA ASP A 10 -40.84 -8.26 0.24
C ASP A 10 -40.28 -7.66 -1.07
N SER A 11 -40.23 -6.33 -1.19
CA SER A 11 -39.66 -5.68 -2.37
C SER A 11 -38.14 -5.88 -2.41
N PRO A 12 -37.51 -5.86 -3.61
CA PRO A 12 -36.05 -5.89 -3.72
C PRO A 12 -35.35 -4.84 -2.83
N LEU A 13 -35.97 -3.66 -2.64
CA LEU A 13 -35.44 -2.64 -1.74
C LEU A 13 -35.50 -3.04 -0.26
N ALA A 14 -36.58 -3.69 0.19
CA ALA A 14 -36.69 -4.18 1.57
C ALA A 14 -35.65 -5.28 1.86
N VAL A 15 -35.41 -6.17 0.89
CA VAL A 15 -34.36 -7.20 0.98
C VAL A 15 -32.97 -6.56 1.06
N LEU A 16 -32.67 -5.59 0.20
CA LEU A 16 -31.38 -4.88 0.22
C LEU A 16 -31.17 -4.10 1.53
N LEU A 17 -32.20 -3.48 2.09
CA LEU A 17 -32.11 -2.77 3.37
C LEU A 17 -31.91 -3.74 4.54
N ALA A 18 -32.59 -4.89 4.54
CA ALA A 18 -32.37 -5.94 5.54
C ALA A 18 -30.94 -6.48 5.49
N LEU A 19 -30.44 -6.77 4.28
CA LEU A 19 -29.04 -7.16 4.07
C LEU A 19 -28.06 -6.08 4.53
N ALA A 20 -28.34 -4.81 4.25
CA ALA A 20 -27.48 -3.69 4.69
C ALA A 20 -27.43 -3.53 6.22
N THR A 21 -28.48 -3.95 6.95
CA THR A 21 -28.44 -4.04 8.41
C THR A 21 -27.71 -5.27 8.95
N ASP A 22 -27.66 -6.36 8.16
CA ASP A 22 -27.01 -7.63 8.53
C ASP A 22 -25.55 -7.73 8.04
N THR A 23 -25.09 -6.81 7.18
CA THR A 23 -23.70 -6.79 6.71
C THR A 23 -22.75 -6.44 7.85
N VAL A 24 -22.14 -7.48 8.42
CA VAL A 24 -20.88 -7.38 9.17
C VAL A 24 -19.78 -7.11 8.15
N GLY A 25 -18.89 -6.15 8.43
CA GLY A 25 -17.73 -5.88 7.57
C GLY A 25 -16.82 -7.12 7.44
N PRO A 26 -15.89 -7.11 6.48
CA PRO A 26 -15.05 -8.28 6.21
C PRO A 26 -14.27 -8.68 7.46
N ASP A 27 -14.18 -9.98 7.70
CA ASP A 27 -13.39 -10.50 8.82
C ASP A 27 -11.88 -10.34 8.57
N GLU A 28 -11.05 -10.64 9.58
CA GLU A 28 -9.59 -10.48 9.42
C GLU A 28 -8.98 -11.39 8.35
N THR A 29 -9.60 -12.54 8.05
CA THR A 29 -9.14 -13.44 6.99
C THR A 29 -9.45 -12.85 5.64
N GLU A 30 -10.70 -12.43 5.43
CA GLU A 30 -11.12 -11.74 4.20
C GLU A 30 -10.27 -10.48 3.97
N GLN A 31 -10.00 -9.68 5.00
CA GLN A 31 -9.13 -8.50 4.87
C GLN A 31 -7.71 -8.83 4.40
N ARG A 32 -7.13 -9.95 4.86
CA ARG A 32 -5.79 -10.37 4.43
C ARG A 32 -5.79 -10.83 2.98
N GLU A 33 -6.74 -11.70 2.62
CA GLU A 33 -6.86 -12.24 1.26
C GLU A 33 -7.18 -11.14 0.23
N ASP A 34 -8.02 -10.17 0.62
CA ASP A 34 -8.33 -9.00 -0.20
C ASP A 34 -7.09 -8.12 -0.39
N ALA A 35 -6.28 -7.91 0.67
CA ALA A 35 -5.05 -7.13 0.58
C ALA A 35 -4.00 -7.81 -0.32
N GLU A 36 -3.83 -9.12 -0.20
CA GLU A 36 -2.95 -9.92 -1.08
C GLU A 36 -3.38 -9.79 -2.54
N THR A 37 -4.68 -9.99 -2.79
CA THR A 37 -5.27 -9.91 -4.13
C THR A 37 -5.11 -8.50 -4.72
N ALA A 38 -5.40 -7.46 -3.94
CA ALA A 38 -5.27 -6.07 -4.35
C ALA A 38 -3.81 -5.73 -4.71
N ALA A 39 -2.86 -6.17 -3.89
CA ALA A 39 -1.43 -5.92 -4.12
C ALA A 39 -0.92 -6.62 -5.40
N ALA A 40 -1.26 -7.90 -5.58
CA ALA A 40 -0.91 -8.65 -6.78
C ALA A 40 -1.54 -8.02 -8.04
N HIS A 41 -2.80 -7.61 -7.96
CA HIS A 41 -3.50 -6.96 -9.06
C HIS A 41 -2.90 -5.58 -9.40
N HIS A 42 -2.54 -4.79 -8.39
CA HIS A 42 -1.89 -3.51 -8.60
C HIS A 42 -0.53 -3.68 -9.28
N VAL A 43 0.33 -4.59 -8.80
CA VAL A 43 1.62 -4.88 -9.44
C VAL A 43 1.44 -5.37 -10.88
N TYR A 44 0.51 -6.29 -11.12
CA TYR A 44 0.25 -6.81 -12.47
C TYR A 44 -0.12 -5.71 -13.46
N ASN A 45 -0.91 -4.72 -13.04
CA ASN A 45 -1.40 -3.66 -13.93
C ASN A 45 -0.45 -2.47 -14.05
N ALA A 46 0.13 -2.01 -12.93
CA ALA A 46 0.92 -0.78 -12.89
C ALA A 46 2.43 -1.00 -13.09
N TYR A 47 2.90 -2.24 -12.91
CA TYR A 47 4.32 -2.62 -12.99
C TYR A 47 4.51 -3.88 -13.86
N ALA A 48 3.77 -3.93 -14.97
CA ALA A 48 3.62 -5.11 -15.82
C ALA A 48 4.94 -5.60 -16.44
N HIS A 49 5.89 -4.70 -16.67
CA HIS A 49 7.16 -5.01 -17.32
C HIS A 49 8.34 -5.13 -16.35
N THR A 50 8.09 -4.89 -15.06
CA THR A 50 9.09 -4.92 -13.99
C THR A 50 8.66 -5.90 -12.90
N LEU A 51 7.98 -5.45 -11.86
CA LEU A 51 7.65 -6.26 -10.68
C LEU A 51 6.78 -7.47 -11.04
N ALA A 52 5.84 -7.33 -11.98
CA ALA A 52 4.97 -8.45 -12.37
C ALA A 52 5.72 -9.62 -13.03
N SER A 53 6.97 -9.42 -13.45
CA SER A 53 7.81 -10.48 -14.01
C SER A 53 8.60 -11.28 -12.96
N VAL A 54 8.65 -10.80 -11.71
CA VAL A 54 9.50 -11.36 -10.65
C VAL A 54 8.80 -11.52 -9.30
N VAL A 55 7.59 -10.98 -9.13
CA VAL A 55 6.75 -11.15 -7.93
C VAL A 55 5.44 -11.80 -8.35
N ASP A 56 5.23 -13.02 -7.90
CA ASP A 56 4.01 -13.78 -8.15
C ASP A 56 2.92 -13.44 -7.12
N ALA A 57 1.66 -13.76 -7.46
CA ALA A 57 0.53 -13.52 -6.56
C ALA A 57 0.68 -14.24 -5.20
N CYS A 58 1.37 -15.38 -5.15
CA CYS A 58 1.61 -16.14 -3.93
C CYS A 58 2.75 -15.60 -3.06
N ASP A 59 3.50 -14.61 -3.52
CA ASP A 59 4.60 -14.01 -2.76
C ASP A 59 4.11 -12.95 -1.75
N TRP A 60 2.85 -12.53 -1.90
CA TRP A 60 2.22 -11.56 -1.02
C TRP A 60 1.71 -12.23 0.25
N GLN A 61 2.02 -11.60 1.39
CA GLN A 61 1.43 -11.90 2.68
C GLN A 61 0.57 -10.71 3.13
N GLY A 62 -0.72 -10.96 3.33
CA GLY A 62 -1.70 -9.98 3.79
C GLY A 62 -1.70 -9.81 5.30
N TYR A 63 -2.05 -8.60 5.73
CA TYR A 63 -2.23 -8.20 7.11
C TYR A 63 -3.57 -7.47 7.25
N PRO A 64 -4.38 -7.81 8.27
CA PRO A 64 -5.66 -7.16 8.48
C PRO A 64 -5.45 -5.73 8.98
N SER A 65 -6.53 -4.95 8.99
CA SER A 65 -6.51 -3.64 9.63
C SER A 65 -6.19 -3.76 11.13
N VAL A 66 -5.33 -2.89 11.63
CA VAL A 66 -4.93 -2.87 13.05
C VAL A 66 -5.22 -1.52 13.66
N THR A 67 -5.81 -1.51 14.85
CA THR A 67 -5.92 -0.28 15.64
C THR A 67 -4.65 -0.11 16.47
N VAL A 68 -3.94 0.99 16.25
CA VAL A 68 -2.74 1.34 17.02
C VAL A 68 -3.08 2.30 18.16
N ASP A 69 -2.13 2.49 19.07
CA ASP A 69 -2.25 3.43 20.18
C ASP A 69 -2.74 4.80 19.72
N GLY A 70 -3.71 5.36 20.46
CA GLY A 70 -4.40 6.59 20.08
C GLY A 70 -5.62 6.38 19.17
N GLY A 71 -6.05 5.14 18.94
CA GLY A 71 -7.30 4.82 18.24
C GLY A 71 -7.24 5.01 16.73
N ARG A 72 -6.05 5.23 16.18
CA ARG A 72 -5.85 5.30 14.72
C ARG A 72 -5.96 3.88 14.15
N ARG A 73 -6.81 3.71 13.15
CA ARG A 73 -6.88 2.48 12.36
C ARG A 73 -5.86 2.54 11.24
N LEU A 74 -5.04 1.50 11.12
CA LEU A 74 -4.22 1.24 9.95
C LEU A 74 -5.03 0.33 9.02
N GLU A 75 -5.05 0.67 7.74
CA GLU A 75 -5.73 -0.10 6.71
C GLU A 75 -5.08 -1.48 6.52
N PRO A 76 -5.81 -2.47 5.98
CA PRO A 76 -5.20 -3.71 5.54
C PRO A 76 -4.03 -3.43 4.58
N SER A 77 -3.03 -4.30 4.63
CA SER A 77 -1.82 -4.17 3.83
C SER A 77 -1.31 -5.52 3.39
N ALA A 78 -0.43 -5.54 2.40
CA ALA A 78 0.25 -6.75 1.99
C ALA A 78 1.75 -6.49 1.79
N VAL A 79 2.57 -7.51 2.04
CA VAL A 79 4.03 -7.45 1.94
C VAL A 79 4.54 -8.57 1.04
N ALA A 80 5.49 -8.26 0.16
CA ALA A 80 6.22 -9.24 -0.64
C ALA A 80 7.73 -9.05 -0.45
N TRP A 81 8.45 -10.12 -0.08
CA TRP A 81 9.90 -10.08 0.18
C TRP A 81 10.69 -10.22 -1.12
N LEU A 82 11.69 -9.35 -1.33
CA LEU A 82 12.51 -9.31 -2.55
C LEU A 82 13.94 -9.84 -2.34
N ASP A 83 14.20 -10.49 -1.21
CA ASP A 83 15.54 -10.85 -0.72
C ASP A 83 16.45 -9.61 -0.49
N GLY A 84 17.69 -9.82 -0.07
CA GLY A 84 18.65 -8.73 0.23
C GLY A 84 18.24 -7.84 1.41
N GLY A 85 17.22 -8.26 2.16
CA GLY A 85 16.57 -7.46 3.19
C GLY A 85 15.60 -6.40 2.64
N ALA A 86 15.25 -6.43 1.36
CA ALA A 86 14.26 -5.54 0.76
C ALA A 86 12.88 -6.20 0.69
N TRP A 87 11.82 -5.38 0.73
CA TRP A 87 10.44 -5.83 0.53
C TRP A 87 9.57 -4.73 -0.06
N LEU A 88 8.47 -5.14 -0.67
CA LEU A 88 7.36 -4.28 -1.06
C LEU A 88 6.32 -4.23 0.05
N HIS A 89 5.74 -3.06 0.28
CA HIS A 89 4.61 -2.87 1.16
C HIS A 89 3.50 -2.16 0.38
N HIS A 90 2.39 -2.86 0.18
CA HIS A 90 1.19 -2.35 -0.46
C HIS A 90 0.14 -2.00 0.59
N THR A 91 -0.53 -0.87 0.39
CA THR A 91 -1.67 -0.45 1.21
C THR A 91 -2.63 0.37 0.35
N LEU A 92 -3.91 0.40 0.72
CA LEU A 92 -4.88 1.32 0.15
C LEU A 92 -4.87 2.63 0.93
N ARG A 93 -4.58 3.74 0.26
CA ARG A 93 -4.77 5.08 0.83
C ARG A 93 -6.19 5.53 0.53
N ILE A 94 -6.98 5.68 1.59
CA ILE A 94 -8.35 6.16 1.48
C ILE A 94 -8.35 7.66 1.82
N SER A 95 -8.82 8.49 0.88
CA SER A 95 -9.07 9.90 1.09
C SER A 95 -10.51 10.24 0.70
N GLU A 96 -11.07 11.28 1.32
CA GLU A 96 -12.43 11.75 0.96
C GLU A 96 -12.49 12.34 -0.46
N ALA A 97 -11.36 12.86 -0.96
CA ALA A 97 -11.29 13.55 -2.25
C ALA A 97 -11.08 12.58 -3.43
N ASP A 98 -10.22 11.58 -3.25
CA ASP A 98 -9.72 10.73 -4.34
C ASP A 98 -10.18 9.27 -4.21
N GLY A 99 -10.94 8.96 -3.15
CA GLY A 99 -11.37 7.60 -2.85
C GLY A 99 -10.23 6.71 -2.37
N ALA A 100 -10.30 5.42 -2.69
CA ALA A 100 -9.25 4.46 -2.40
C ALA A 100 -8.24 4.43 -3.55
N THR A 101 -6.96 4.66 -3.25
CA THR A 101 -5.86 4.58 -4.23
C THR A 101 -4.79 3.63 -3.72
N ASP A 102 -4.30 2.76 -4.59
CA ASP A 102 -3.17 1.88 -4.29
C ASP A 102 -1.90 2.68 -4.01
N ALA A 103 -1.18 2.29 -2.95
CA ALA A 103 0.13 2.84 -2.64
C ALA A 103 1.12 1.70 -2.45
N LEU A 104 2.12 1.64 -3.32
CA LEU A 104 3.19 0.66 -3.27
C LEU A 104 4.48 1.31 -2.78
N THR A 105 5.06 0.79 -1.71
CA THR A 105 6.31 1.30 -1.14
C THR A 105 7.38 0.24 -1.24
N LEU A 106 8.52 0.58 -1.82
CA LEU A 106 9.73 -0.23 -1.75
C LEU A 106 10.50 0.13 -0.48
N VAL A 107 10.75 -0.86 0.37
CA VAL A 107 11.52 -0.69 1.59
C VAL A 107 12.85 -1.40 1.45
N VAL A 108 13.95 -0.66 1.63
CA VAL A 108 15.31 -1.15 1.39
C VAL A 108 16.25 -0.86 2.57
N PRO A 109 17.27 -1.70 2.81
CA PRO A 109 18.24 -1.43 3.85
C PRO A 109 18.99 -0.12 3.59
N CYS A 110 19.27 0.63 4.65
CA CYS A 110 20.08 1.83 4.54
C CYS A 110 21.57 1.46 4.38
N THR A 111 22.32 2.24 3.59
CA THR A 111 23.78 2.09 3.46
C THR A 111 24.54 2.30 4.78
N CYS A 112 23.96 2.99 5.76
CA CYS A 112 24.55 3.15 7.09
C CYS A 112 24.44 1.88 7.97
N GLY A 113 23.64 0.89 7.56
CA GLY A 113 23.48 -0.39 8.25
C GLY A 113 22.62 -0.35 9.52
N ARG A 114 21.90 0.75 9.79
CA ARG A 114 21.15 0.95 11.05
C ARG A 114 19.63 0.86 10.93
N GLY A 115 19.10 0.49 9.77
CA GLY A 115 17.65 0.52 9.51
C GLY A 115 17.31 0.53 8.02
N TYR A 116 16.15 1.10 7.71
CA TYR A 116 15.50 1.01 6.41
C TYR A 116 15.08 2.38 5.87
N VAL A 117 14.93 2.46 4.55
CA VAL A 117 14.42 3.63 3.83
C VAL A 117 13.18 3.21 3.05
N ASP A 118 12.12 3.99 3.20
CA ASP A 118 10.84 3.76 2.54
C ASP A 118 10.77 4.67 1.30
N ILE A 119 10.56 4.07 0.13
CA ILE A 119 10.49 4.77 -1.16
C ILE A 119 9.12 4.49 -1.77
N LEU A 120 8.28 5.52 -1.87
CA LEU A 120 6.98 5.40 -2.53
C LEU A 120 7.20 5.23 -4.04
N LEU A 121 6.55 4.23 -4.62
CA LEU A 121 6.57 3.98 -6.05
C LEU A 121 5.29 4.55 -6.66
N ASP A 122 5.46 5.65 -7.40
CA ASP A 122 4.34 6.31 -8.08
C ASP A 122 4.07 5.69 -9.45
N THR A 123 5.11 5.24 -10.16
CA THR A 123 5.03 4.67 -11.50
C THR A 123 6.11 3.60 -11.75
N GLU A 124 5.92 2.80 -12.79
CA GLU A 124 6.94 1.84 -13.26
C GLU A 124 8.25 2.52 -13.68
N ASP A 125 8.19 3.67 -14.37
CA ASP A 125 9.38 4.42 -14.75
C ASP A 125 10.17 4.89 -13.51
N ALA A 126 9.48 5.37 -12.47
CA ALA A 126 10.11 5.77 -11.22
C ALA A 126 10.81 4.57 -10.54
N LEU A 127 10.21 3.39 -10.58
CA LEU A 127 10.85 2.17 -10.09
C LEU A 127 12.17 1.87 -10.84
N ILE A 128 12.19 1.99 -12.16
CA ILE A 128 13.40 1.74 -12.95
C ILE A 128 14.52 2.72 -12.57
N GLU A 129 14.18 3.99 -12.39
CA GLU A 129 15.12 5.01 -11.93
C GLU A 129 15.68 4.66 -10.54
N ILE A 130 14.80 4.33 -9.59
CA ILE A 130 15.18 3.92 -8.24
C ILE A 130 16.09 2.69 -8.26
N LEU A 131 15.76 1.65 -9.02
CA LEU A 131 16.58 0.45 -9.13
C LEU A 131 17.96 0.75 -9.72
N THR A 132 18.04 1.69 -10.67
CA THR A 132 19.32 2.16 -11.22
C THR A 132 20.18 2.86 -10.17
N GLU A 133 19.57 3.66 -9.29
CA GLU A 133 20.26 4.30 -8.16
C GLU A 133 20.71 3.31 -7.08
N LEU A 134 19.95 2.23 -6.87
CA LEU A 134 20.24 1.19 -5.88
C LEU A 134 21.26 0.14 -6.38
N ALA A 135 21.46 0.01 -7.68
CA ALA A 135 22.35 -1.00 -8.24
C ALA A 135 23.80 -0.90 -7.73
N PRO A 136 24.44 0.29 -7.65
CA PRO A 136 25.81 0.44 -7.16
C PRO A 136 26.02 0.04 -5.69
N THR A 137 24.94 0.07 -4.90
CA THR A 137 24.95 -0.23 -3.47
C THR A 137 24.36 -1.60 -3.15
N HIS A 138 24.09 -2.40 -4.18
CA HIS A 138 23.47 -3.73 -4.08
C HIS A 138 22.13 -3.69 -3.36
N GLY A 139 21.24 -2.77 -3.77
CA GLY A 139 19.88 -2.70 -3.24
C GLY A 139 19.75 -1.88 -1.95
N ARG A 140 20.71 -0.99 -1.65
CA ARG A 140 20.71 -0.20 -0.39
C ARG A 140 20.61 1.29 -0.65
N SER A 141 19.79 2.00 0.10
CA SER A 141 19.60 3.44 -0.11
C SER A 141 20.39 4.29 0.90
N PRO A 142 21.06 5.39 0.48
CA PRO A 142 21.51 6.42 1.42
C PRO A 142 20.30 7.15 2.02
N HIS A 143 20.37 7.54 3.30
CA HIS A 143 19.38 8.44 3.88
C HIS A 143 19.75 9.90 3.56
N ILE A 144 18.74 10.76 3.39
CA ILE A 144 18.92 12.12 2.84
C ILE A 144 19.36 13.17 3.91
N THR A 145 19.37 12.84 5.20
CA THR A 145 19.59 13.83 6.28
C THR A 145 20.87 13.65 7.09
N ASP A 146 21.66 14.72 7.24
CA ASP A 146 22.85 14.80 8.13
C ASP A 146 22.51 14.82 9.64
N ALA A 147 21.22 14.81 10.01
CA ALA A 147 20.84 14.62 11.39
C ALA A 147 21.05 13.15 11.75
N ALA A 148 21.88 12.89 12.77
CA ALA A 148 22.18 11.58 13.34
C ALA A 148 20.96 10.89 14.02
N VAL A 149 19.77 11.03 13.43
CA VAL A 149 18.49 10.52 13.94
C VAL A 149 17.93 9.58 12.89
N ASP A 150 18.41 8.35 13.02
CA ASP A 150 17.79 7.07 12.72
C ASP A 150 17.07 6.89 11.38
N CYS A 151 17.54 5.90 10.61
CA CYS A 151 16.82 5.25 9.50
C CYS A 151 15.62 4.41 9.99
N HIS A 152 14.81 5.00 10.87
CA HIS A 152 13.49 4.56 11.26
C HIS A 152 12.48 5.18 10.29
N SER A 153 12.14 4.45 9.22
CA SER A 153 10.89 4.58 8.46
C SER A 153 10.41 6.02 8.25
N ILE A 154 11.23 6.86 7.62
CA ILE A 154 10.81 8.18 7.16
C ILE A 154 10.36 8.03 5.71
N ARG A 155 9.11 8.40 5.41
CA ARG A 155 8.59 8.50 4.05
C ARG A 155 9.50 9.42 3.24
N THR A 156 10.22 8.87 2.27
CA THR A 156 10.91 9.70 1.28
C THR A 156 9.84 10.20 0.30
N ALA A 157 9.55 11.49 0.32
CA ALA A 157 8.73 12.10 -0.73
C ALA A 157 9.48 11.94 -2.07
N PRO A 158 8.78 11.66 -3.18
CA PRO A 158 9.42 11.62 -4.50
C PRO A 158 10.10 12.97 -4.73
N ALA A 159 11.41 12.93 -4.99
CA ALA A 159 12.22 14.12 -5.22
C ALA A 159 11.93 14.68 -6.62
N LEU A 160 10.70 15.17 -6.83
CA LEU A 160 10.43 16.09 -7.93
C LEU A 160 10.95 17.46 -7.51
N TYR A 161 11.77 18.04 -8.40
CA TYR A 161 12.48 19.32 -8.31
C TYR A 161 13.91 19.29 -7.73
N ARG A 162 14.85 18.77 -8.52
CA ARG A 162 16.12 19.50 -8.75
C ARG A 162 15.88 20.58 -9.81
N LEU A 163 15.84 21.84 -9.40
CA LEU A 163 16.17 23.00 -10.24
C LEU A 163 17.14 23.84 -9.41
N THR A 164 18.45 23.60 -9.57
CA THR A 164 19.44 24.49 -10.23
C THR A 164 19.68 25.81 -9.52
N SER A 165 20.92 25.94 -9.03
CA SER A 165 21.78 27.12 -8.81
C SER A 165 21.20 28.41 -8.20
#